data_AF-A0AA36NKC2-F1
#
_entry.id   AF-A0AA36NKC2-F1
#
_cell.length_a   1.000
_cell.length_b   1.000
_cell.length_c   1.000
_cell.angle_alpha   90.00
_cell.angle_beta   90.00
_cell.angle_gamma   90.00
#
_symmetry.space_group_name_H-M   'P 1'
#
loop_
_entity.id
_entity.type
_entity.pdbx_description
1 polymer ?
#
loop_
_entity_poly.entity_id
_entity_poly.type
_entity_poly.pdbx_seq_one_letter_code
_entity_poly.pdbx_strand_id
1 'polypeptide(L)'
;MAVARTLEQFQARGYTVLTVQSCRRGLPLVPTDATMEAATVSISAGKSAGLEHWTRFSPDMAPHGGEGSRFCVSDYVRTFASRLGLELAACNSMDGQRLVPYQCVVDRKEWEAVKDRFVEAFLLQKKAYRRANGGSTAPSFHADVQPRVLDVAAVEPKSLKAPSHRVVVRRTFLEVEEEEEMMVARQVRRPKTTGIVEFAVLAF
;
A
#
# COMPACT_ATOMS: atom_id res chain seq x y z
N MET A 1 -5.19 0.01 -30.25
CA MET A 1 -4.99 1.41 -29.87
C MET A 1 -6.05 1.79 -28.84
N ALA A 2 -5.71 1.83 -27.55
CA ALA A 2 -6.64 2.28 -26.51
C ALA A 2 -6.63 3.81 -26.48
N VAL A 3 -7.77 4.42 -26.80
CA VAL A 3 -7.95 5.87 -26.74
C VAL A 3 -7.86 6.28 -25.27
N ALA A 4 -6.83 7.04 -24.91
CA ALA A 4 -6.72 7.67 -23.61
C ALA A 4 -7.90 8.64 -23.45
N ARG A 5 -8.98 8.18 -22.80
CA ARG A 5 -10.09 9.06 -22.42
C ARG A 5 -9.54 10.10 -21.46
N THR A 6 -9.64 11.37 -21.84
CA THR A 6 -9.12 12.52 -21.08
C THR A 6 -9.95 12.74 -19.81
N LEU A 7 -9.32 13.34 -18.78
CA LEU A 7 -9.94 13.67 -17.49
C LEU A 7 -11.28 14.41 -17.67
N GLU A 8 -11.37 15.28 -18.69
CA GLU A 8 -12.56 16.07 -19.04
C GLU A 8 -13.81 15.22 -19.33
N GLN A 9 -13.65 14.07 -19.98
CA GLN A 9 -14.80 13.16 -20.23
C GLN A 9 -15.33 12.54 -18.95
N PHE A 10 -14.48 12.37 -17.93
CA PHE A 10 -14.89 11.85 -16.62
C PHE A 10 -15.57 12.93 -15.78
N GLN A 11 -15.11 14.18 -15.89
CA GLN A 11 -15.75 15.31 -15.23
C GLN A 11 -17.21 15.49 -15.69
N ALA A 12 -17.50 15.22 -16.96
CA ALA A 12 -18.86 15.25 -17.51
C ALA A 12 -19.77 14.14 -16.94
N ARG A 13 -19.20 13.05 -16.42
CA ARG A 13 -19.95 11.89 -15.90
C ARG A 13 -20.34 11.99 -14.43
N GLY A 14 -19.97 13.09 -13.77
CA GLY A 14 -20.35 13.34 -12.38
C GLY A 14 -19.58 12.51 -11.36
N TYR A 15 -18.38 12.01 -11.72
CA TYR A 15 -17.53 11.26 -10.81
C TYR A 15 -16.23 11.98 -10.51
N THR A 16 -15.66 11.69 -9.34
CA THR A 16 -14.31 12.14 -8.96
C THR A 16 -13.48 10.92 -8.55
N VAL A 17 -12.25 10.85 -9.07
CA VAL A 17 -11.30 9.78 -8.75
C VAL A 17 -10.42 10.23 -7.58
N LEU A 18 -10.40 9.44 -6.53
CA LEU A 18 -9.61 9.69 -5.32
C LEU A 18 -8.41 8.73 -5.29
N THR A 19 -7.26 9.19 -4.82
CA THR A 19 -6.08 8.36 -4.61
C THR A 19 -5.44 8.60 -3.25
N VAL A 20 -4.98 7.51 -2.64
CA VAL A 20 -4.09 7.54 -1.48
C VAL A 20 -2.68 7.13 -1.92
N GLN A 21 -1.68 7.89 -1.50
CA GLN A 21 -0.28 7.60 -1.78
C GLN A 21 0.57 7.59 -0.50
N SER A 22 1.85 7.27 -0.63
CA SER A 22 2.85 7.41 0.44
C SER A 22 2.64 6.55 1.70
N CYS A 23 2.00 5.39 1.58
CA CYS A 23 1.78 4.43 2.68
C CYS A 23 2.99 3.49 2.92
N ARG A 24 4.23 4.03 2.91
CA ARG A 24 5.46 3.20 2.98
C ARG A 24 5.70 2.58 4.36
N ARG A 25 5.11 3.14 5.42
CA ARG A 25 5.28 2.70 6.82
C ARG A 25 4.05 1.94 7.33
N GLY A 26 3.33 1.31 6.42
CA GLY A 26 2.09 0.58 6.71
C GLY A 26 0.83 1.34 6.32
N LEU A 27 -0.30 0.65 6.48
CA LEU A 27 -1.62 1.11 6.07
C LEU A 27 -2.05 2.38 6.82
N PRO A 28 -2.89 3.22 6.19
CA PRO A 28 -3.40 4.44 6.83
C PRO A 28 -4.19 4.12 8.11
N LEU A 29 -4.43 5.15 8.91
CA LEU A 29 -5.21 5.03 10.15
C LEU A 29 -6.66 5.44 9.90
N VAL A 30 -7.58 4.85 10.66
CA VAL A 30 -9.00 5.23 10.72
C VAL A 30 -9.35 5.68 12.14
N PRO A 31 -10.32 6.60 12.32
CA PRO A 31 -10.82 6.94 13.64
C PRO A 31 -11.41 5.72 14.35
N THR A 32 -11.25 5.64 15.67
CA THR A 32 -11.87 4.61 16.51
C THR A 32 -12.39 5.23 17.81
N ASP A 33 -13.52 4.74 18.31
CA ASP A 33 -14.08 5.14 19.60
C ASP A 33 -13.46 4.34 20.76
N ALA A 34 -12.81 3.22 20.43
CA ALA A 34 -12.32 2.27 21.42
C ALA A 34 -10.94 2.66 21.93
N THR A 35 -10.88 3.11 23.18
CA THR A 35 -9.62 3.27 23.94
C THR A 35 -8.94 1.92 24.22
N MET A 36 -9.65 0.80 24.07
CA MET A 36 -9.18 -0.53 24.49
C MET A 36 -8.53 -1.38 23.38
N GLU A 37 -8.43 -0.90 22.14
CA GLU A 37 -7.64 -1.61 21.12
C GLU A 37 -6.13 -1.47 21.41
N ALA A 38 -5.41 -2.60 21.42
CA ALA A 38 -4.00 -2.66 21.80
C ALA A 38 -3.07 -1.83 20.91
N ALA A 39 -3.51 -1.43 19.72
CA ALA A 39 -2.73 -0.68 18.73
C ALA A 39 -3.28 0.74 18.45
N THR A 40 -3.98 1.35 19.42
CA THR A 40 -4.52 2.70 19.28
C THR A 40 -3.46 3.79 19.47
N VAL A 41 -3.55 4.84 18.67
CA VAL A 41 -2.70 6.04 18.74
C VAL A 41 -3.57 7.23 19.12
N SER A 42 -3.18 7.96 20.16
CA SER A 42 -3.88 9.16 20.60
C SER A 42 -3.21 10.46 20.16
N ILE A 43 -4.00 11.46 19.76
CA ILE A 43 -3.55 12.82 19.50
C ILE A 43 -4.48 13.85 20.14
N SER A 44 -3.93 14.72 20.99
CA SER A 44 -4.69 15.80 21.65
C SER A 44 -5.30 16.80 20.65
N ALA A 45 -4.67 16.99 19.49
CA ALA A 45 -5.16 17.87 18.43
C ALA A 45 -6.52 17.45 17.85
N GLY A 46 -6.93 16.19 18.02
CA GLY A 46 -8.23 15.70 17.56
C GLY A 46 -9.36 15.83 18.59
N LYS A 47 -9.05 16.22 19.83
CA LYS A 47 -10.00 16.21 20.95
C LYS A 47 -11.26 17.06 20.69
N SER A 48 -11.09 18.26 20.13
CA SER A 48 -12.23 19.15 19.83
C SER A 48 -13.14 18.62 18.72
N ALA A 49 -12.63 17.74 17.86
CA ALA A 49 -13.37 17.12 16.76
C ALA A 49 -13.88 15.71 17.11
N GLY A 50 -13.65 15.22 18.34
CA GLY A 50 -13.94 13.83 18.70
C GLY A 50 -13.05 12.78 18.00
N LEU A 51 -11.91 13.20 17.45
CA LEU A 51 -10.98 12.37 16.68
C LEU A 51 -9.67 12.16 17.44
N GLU A 52 -9.77 11.87 18.74
CA GLU A 52 -8.61 11.69 19.61
C GLU A 52 -7.89 10.37 19.35
N HIS A 53 -8.63 9.32 19.01
CA HIS A 53 -8.14 7.94 18.92
C HIS A 53 -8.16 7.40 17.49
N TRP A 54 -7.06 6.74 17.12
CA TRP A 54 -6.83 6.24 15.77
C TRP A 54 -6.30 4.82 15.81
N THR A 55 -6.83 3.94 14.97
CA THR A 55 -6.33 2.57 14.81
C THR A 55 -5.86 2.36 13.38
N ARG A 56 -4.98 1.38 13.15
CA ARG A 56 -4.50 1.09 11.80
C ARG A 56 -5.60 0.38 11.02
N PHE A 57 -5.86 0.84 9.80
CA PHE A 57 -6.81 0.17 8.91
C PHE A 57 -6.36 -1.27 8.65
N SER A 58 -7.24 -2.23 8.93
CA SER A 58 -7.09 -3.62 8.47
C SER A 58 -8.12 -3.89 7.37
N PRO A 59 -7.72 -4.54 6.26
CA PRO A 59 -8.66 -5.00 5.24
C PRO A 59 -9.80 -5.86 5.82
N ASP A 60 -9.55 -6.62 6.88
CA ASP A 60 -10.55 -7.47 7.53
C ASP A 60 -11.68 -6.68 8.21
N MET A 61 -11.49 -5.37 8.44
CA MET A 61 -12.53 -4.48 8.97
C MET A 61 -13.52 -4.02 7.88
N ALA A 62 -13.19 -4.25 6.61
CA ALA A 62 -14.04 -3.82 5.50
C ALA A 62 -15.19 -4.82 5.28
N PRO A 63 -16.39 -4.36 4.87
CA PRO A 63 -17.52 -5.25 4.58
C PRO A 63 -17.22 -6.30 3.51
N HIS A 64 -16.28 -5.99 2.61
CA HIS A 64 -15.85 -6.86 1.50
C HIS A 64 -14.47 -7.49 1.74
N GLY A 65 -13.89 -7.28 2.92
CA GLY A 65 -12.60 -7.84 3.30
C GLY A 65 -12.75 -9.26 3.83
N GLY A 66 -12.18 -10.22 3.12
CA GLY A 66 -11.89 -11.55 3.67
C GLY A 66 -10.52 -11.55 4.35
N GLU A 67 -10.28 -12.55 5.21
CA GLU A 67 -8.97 -12.79 5.80
C GLU A 67 -7.89 -12.86 4.71
N GLY A 68 -6.82 -12.08 4.88
CA GLY A 68 -5.73 -11.98 3.90
C GLY A 68 -6.05 -11.11 2.67
N SER A 69 -7.15 -10.37 2.68
CA SER A 69 -7.46 -9.40 1.63
C SER A 69 -6.38 -8.32 1.54
N ARG A 70 -6.12 -7.85 0.31
CA ARG A 70 -5.17 -6.77 0.06
C ARG A 70 -5.82 -5.43 0.35
N PHE A 71 -4.99 -4.43 0.66
CA PHE A 71 -5.45 -3.06 0.80
C PHE A 71 -6.17 -2.57 -0.46
N CYS A 72 -7.34 -1.97 -0.26
CA CYS A 72 -8.17 -1.38 -1.28
C CYS A 72 -8.64 0.00 -0.79
N VAL A 73 -8.31 1.06 -1.54
CA VAL A 73 -8.62 2.43 -1.09
C VAL A 73 -10.12 2.70 -1.05
N SER A 74 -10.93 2.01 -1.87
CA SER A 74 -12.39 2.18 -1.82
C SER A 74 -12.96 1.71 -0.48
N ASP A 75 -12.43 0.60 0.06
CA ASP A 75 -12.82 0.08 1.37
C ASP A 75 -12.33 1.00 2.49
N TYR A 76 -11.09 1.47 2.39
CA TYR A 76 -10.57 2.47 3.32
C TYR A 76 -11.40 3.75 3.35
N VAL A 77 -11.76 4.31 2.18
CA VAL A 77 -12.55 5.55 2.09
C VAL A 77 -13.94 5.34 2.68
N ARG A 78 -14.61 4.22 2.40
CA ARG A 78 -15.92 3.91 3.01
C ARG A 78 -15.82 3.77 4.53
N THR A 79 -14.84 3.02 5.04
CA THR A 79 -14.62 2.86 6.48
C THR A 79 -14.30 4.20 7.13
N PHE A 80 -13.40 5.00 6.54
CA PHE A 80 -13.02 6.30 7.07
C PHE A 80 -14.21 7.27 7.09
N ALA A 81 -14.98 7.37 6.01
CA ALA A 81 -16.18 8.21 5.95
C ALA A 81 -17.25 7.77 6.95
N SER A 82 -17.52 6.46 7.02
CA SER A 82 -18.49 5.90 7.97
C SER A 82 -18.13 6.21 9.43
N ARG A 83 -16.85 6.11 9.80
CA ARG A 83 -16.35 6.47 11.15
C ARG A 83 -16.48 7.97 11.46
N LEU A 84 -16.63 8.82 10.45
CA LEU A 84 -16.89 10.25 10.59
C LEU A 84 -18.38 10.60 10.58
N GLY A 85 -19.27 9.60 10.45
CA GLY A 85 -20.69 9.82 10.22
C GLY A 85 -20.98 10.50 8.88
N LEU A 86 -20.18 10.20 7.85
CA LEU A 86 -20.35 10.70 6.50
C LEU A 86 -20.86 9.57 5.59
N GLU A 87 -21.83 9.90 4.74
CA GLU A 87 -22.29 9.02 3.67
C GLU A 87 -21.48 9.31 2.41
N LEU A 88 -20.64 8.36 2.01
CA LEU A 88 -19.83 8.47 0.80
C LEU A 88 -19.65 7.10 0.16
N ALA A 89 -20.26 6.90 -1.01
CA ALA A 89 -20.10 5.67 -1.76
C ALA A 89 -18.80 5.71 -2.58
N ALA A 90 -17.86 4.82 -2.26
CA ALA A 90 -16.64 4.64 -3.04
C ALA A 90 -16.64 3.30 -3.78
N CYS A 91 -16.19 3.28 -5.03
CA CYS A 91 -16.09 2.09 -5.87
C CYS A 91 -14.65 1.90 -6.36
N ASN A 92 -14.21 0.66 -6.50
CA ASN A 92 -12.89 0.32 -7.07
C ASN A 92 -12.96 0.03 -8.58
N SER A 93 -14.09 0.29 -9.22
CA SER A 93 -14.29 0.10 -10.65
C SER A 93 -15.03 1.29 -11.24
N MET A 94 -14.75 1.56 -12.51
CA MET A 94 -15.32 2.64 -13.28
C MET A 94 -15.54 2.12 -14.71
N ASP A 95 -16.75 2.27 -15.25
CA ASP A 95 -17.11 1.77 -16.59
C ASP A 95 -16.81 0.26 -16.80
N GLY A 96 -17.01 -0.55 -15.76
CA GLY A 96 -16.69 -1.99 -15.78
C GLY A 96 -15.20 -2.32 -15.71
N GLN A 97 -14.33 -1.31 -15.66
CA GLN A 97 -12.89 -1.46 -15.54
C GLN A 97 -12.44 -1.30 -14.09
N ARG A 98 -11.61 -2.22 -13.59
CA ARG A 98 -11.10 -2.17 -12.23
C ARG A 98 -9.95 -1.16 -12.12
N LEU A 99 -10.00 -0.27 -11.15
CA LEU A 99 -8.93 0.68 -10.85
C LEU A 99 -7.80 0.01 -10.07
N VAL A 100 -6.61 0.62 -10.09
CA VAL A 100 -5.50 0.20 -9.22
C VAL A 100 -5.92 0.27 -7.74
N PRO A 101 -5.37 -0.57 -6.84
CA PRO A 101 -5.84 -0.67 -5.45
C PRO A 101 -5.78 0.64 -4.64
N TYR A 102 -4.93 1.57 -5.07
CA TYR A 102 -4.73 2.89 -4.44
C TYR A 102 -5.58 4.01 -5.06
N GLN A 103 -6.52 3.66 -5.96
CA GLN A 103 -7.52 4.57 -6.52
C GLN A 103 -8.94 4.04 -6.34
N CYS A 104 -9.87 4.96 -6.13
CA CYS A 104 -11.30 4.68 -6.15
C CYS A 104 -12.04 5.83 -6.84
N VAL A 105 -13.29 5.57 -7.19
CA VAL A 105 -14.21 6.56 -7.75
C VAL A 105 -15.35 6.79 -6.77
N VAL A 106 -15.78 8.04 -6.67
CA VAL A 106 -16.95 8.48 -5.88
C VAL A 106 -17.85 9.36 -6.74
N ASP A 107 -19.12 9.50 -6.38
CA ASP A 107 -19.96 10.55 -6.96
C ASP A 107 -19.40 11.92 -6.59
N ARG A 108 -19.36 12.83 -7.57
CA ARG A 108 -18.77 14.16 -7.39
C ARG A 108 -19.60 15.04 -6.47
N LYS A 109 -20.93 14.97 -6.56
CA LYS A 109 -21.81 15.78 -5.69
C LYS A 109 -21.71 15.29 -4.25
N GLU A 110 -21.71 13.99 -4.04
CA GLU A 110 -21.47 13.39 -2.71
C GLU A 110 -20.10 13.81 -2.17
N TRP A 111 -19.05 13.72 -3.00
CA TRP A 111 -17.72 14.13 -2.60
C TRP A 111 -17.65 15.60 -2.19
N GLU A 112 -18.11 16.53 -3.03
CA GLU A 112 -18.07 17.95 -2.71
C GLU A 112 -18.89 18.28 -1.44
N ALA A 113 -19.96 17.55 -1.15
CA ALA A 113 -20.74 17.73 0.08
C ALA A 113 -19.97 17.34 1.36
N VAL A 114 -19.06 16.37 1.29
CA VAL A 114 -18.34 15.83 2.47
C VAL A 114 -16.85 16.19 2.52
N LYS A 115 -16.31 16.73 1.43
CA LYS A 115 -14.88 16.96 1.18
C LYS A 115 -14.18 17.72 2.31
N ASP A 116 -14.76 18.82 2.78
CA ASP A 116 -14.09 19.67 3.79
C ASP A 116 -13.92 18.91 5.11
N ARG A 117 -14.98 18.28 5.60
CA ARG A 117 -14.94 17.44 6.82
C ARG A 117 -13.99 16.26 6.66
N PHE A 118 -14.00 15.61 5.51
CA PHE A 118 -13.10 14.49 5.22
C PHE A 118 -11.63 14.94 5.22
N VAL A 119 -11.32 16.05 4.54
CA VAL A 119 -9.96 16.59 4.44
C VAL A 119 -9.44 17.05 5.80
N GLU A 120 -10.26 17.73 6.60
CA GLU A 120 -9.91 18.14 7.96
C GLU A 120 -9.55 16.93 8.84
N ALA A 121 -10.41 15.90 8.86
CA ALA A 121 -10.14 14.66 9.56
C ALA A 121 -8.88 13.96 9.03
N PHE A 122 -8.64 13.98 7.72
CA PHE A 122 -7.45 13.39 7.12
C PHE A 122 -6.16 14.15 7.52
N LEU A 123 -6.22 15.46 7.76
CA LEU A 123 -5.08 16.21 8.30
C LEU A 123 -4.73 15.78 9.73
N LEU A 124 -5.74 15.51 10.56
CA LEU A 124 -5.55 14.92 11.89
C LEU A 124 -4.99 13.50 11.81
N GLN A 125 -5.51 12.69 10.89
CA GLN A 125 -4.99 11.36 10.58
C GLN A 125 -3.49 11.41 10.25
N LYS A 126 -3.03 12.37 9.45
CA LYS A 126 -1.60 12.52 9.13
C LYS A 126 -0.75 12.81 10.36
N LYS A 127 -1.26 13.58 11.32
CA LYS A 127 -0.56 13.83 12.61
C LYS A 127 -0.47 12.54 13.43
N ALA A 128 -1.58 11.82 13.56
CA ALA A 128 -1.61 10.52 14.24
C ALA A 128 -0.68 9.50 13.57
N TYR A 129 -0.67 9.43 12.25
CA TYR A 129 0.18 8.52 11.49
C TYR A 129 1.67 8.79 11.71
N ARG A 130 2.10 10.07 11.69
CA ARG A 130 3.49 10.43 11.99
C ARG A 130 3.87 10.10 13.43
N ARG A 131 2.96 10.33 14.38
CA ARG A 131 3.16 9.95 15.79
C ARG A 131 3.35 8.44 15.94
N ALA A 132 2.54 7.63 15.24
CA ALA A 132 2.55 6.18 15.32
C ALA A 132 3.79 5.53 14.67
N ASN A 133 4.23 6.06 13.52
CA ASN A 133 5.26 5.43 12.69
C ASN A 133 6.63 6.14 12.73
N GLY A 134 6.71 7.28 13.42
CA GLY A 134 7.84 8.20 13.39
C GLY A 134 8.08 8.84 12.01
N GLY A 135 8.96 9.84 11.97
CA GLY A 135 9.39 10.51 10.74
C GLY A 135 8.44 11.59 10.21
N SER A 136 8.80 12.15 9.05
CA SER A 136 8.11 13.28 8.42
C SER A 136 7.06 12.87 7.36
N THR A 137 7.13 11.62 6.90
CA THR A 137 6.28 11.08 5.84
C THR A 137 4.94 10.58 6.38
N ALA A 138 3.84 10.94 5.70
CA ALA A 138 2.49 10.44 6.00
C ALA A 138 1.73 10.17 4.69
N PRO A 139 0.62 9.41 4.73
CA PRO A 139 -0.25 9.25 3.58
C PRO A 139 -0.67 10.61 3.00
N SER A 140 -0.74 10.68 1.67
CA SER A 140 -1.33 11.82 0.96
C SER A 140 -2.62 11.38 0.28
N PHE A 141 -3.57 12.30 0.21
CA PHE A 141 -4.88 12.11 -0.40
C PHE A 141 -5.07 13.15 -1.49
N HIS A 142 -5.45 12.71 -2.68
CA HIS A 142 -5.66 13.59 -3.83
C HIS A 142 -6.97 13.23 -4.52
N ALA A 143 -7.71 14.26 -4.94
CA ALA A 143 -8.93 14.15 -5.73
C ALA A 143 -8.66 14.55 -7.20
N ASP A 144 -9.60 14.22 -8.08
CA ASP A 144 -9.59 14.52 -9.52
C ASP A 144 -8.31 14.03 -10.24
N VAL A 145 -7.79 12.88 -9.80
CA VAL A 145 -6.60 12.27 -10.39
C VAL A 145 -6.98 11.44 -11.61
N GLN A 146 -6.10 11.38 -12.61
CA GLN A 146 -6.33 10.52 -13.77
C GLN A 146 -6.50 9.04 -13.34
N PRO A 147 -7.58 8.37 -13.80
CA PRO A 147 -7.84 6.98 -13.45
C PRO A 147 -6.78 6.07 -14.08
N ARG A 148 -6.26 5.14 -13.27
CA ARG A 148 -5.35 4.07 -13.67
C ARG A 148 -6.10 2.76 -13.54
N VAL A 149 -6.32 2.14 -14.68
CA VAL A 149 -7.04 0.88 -14.81
C VAL A 149 -6.05 -0.28 -14.73
N LEU A 150 -6.43 -1.34 -14.02
CA LEU A 150 -5.76 -2.62 -14.08
C LEU A 150 -6.15 -3.30 -15.39
N ASP A 151 -5.18 -3.52 -16.26
CA ASP A 151 -5.40 -4.30 -17.46
C ASP A 151 -5.57 -5.78 -17.09
N VAL A 152 -6.84 -6.22 -17.01
CA VAL A 152 -7.18 -7.60 -16.67
C VAL A 152 -6.83 -8.54 -17.82
N ALA A 153 -6.79 -8.04 -19.06
CA ALA A 153 -6.51 -8.84 -20.26
C ALA A 153 -5.00 -9.09 -20.46
N ALA A 154 -4.13 -8.22 -19.94
CA ALA A 154 -2.67 -8.37 -20.06
C ALA A 154 -2.03 -9.26 -18.99
N VAL A 155 -2.80 -9.76 -18.01
CA VAL A 155 -2.37 -10.89 -17.20
C VAL A 155 -2.67 -12.15 -18.00
N GLU A 156 -1.94 -12.33 -19.12
CA GLU A 156 -1.54 -13.68 -19.50
C GLU A 156 -1.11 -14.32 -18.18
N PRO A 157 -1.73 -15.44 -17.73
CA PRO A 157 -1.24 -16.13 -16.56
C PRO A 157 0.24 -16.29 -16.84
N LYS A 158 1.10 -15.62 -16.06
CA LYS A 158 2.52 -15.90 -16.11
C LYS A 158 2.52 -17.38 -15.90
N SER A 159 2.76 -18.14 -16.97
CA SER A 159 2.90 -19.57 -16.93
C SER A 159 3.92 -19.71 -15.83
N LEU A 160 3.45 -20.09 -14.65
CA LEU A 160 4.30 -20.41 -13.53
C LEU A 160 5.06 -21.55 -14.17
N LYS A 161 6.25 -21.25 -14.71
CA LYS A 161 7.19 -22.29 -15.09
C LYS A 161 7.30 -23.05 -13.79
N ALA A 162 6.59 -24.17 -13.71
CA ALA A 162 6.68 -25.06 -12.59
C ALA A 162 8.19 -25.22 -12.40
N PRO A 163 8.71 -24.99 -11.19
CA PRO A 163 10.14 -25.15 -10.96
C PRO A 163 10.50 -26.50 -11.54
N SER A 164 11.31 -26.51 -12.60
CA SER A 164 11.64 -27.71 -13.33
C SER A 164 12.67 -28.43 -12.50
N HIS A 165 12.22 -29.11 -11.45
CA HIS A 165 13.09 -29.97 -10.66
C HIS A 165 13.55 -31.12 -11.54
N ARG A 166 14.85 -31.27 -11.66
CA ARG A 166 15.45 -32.38 -12.40
C ARG A 166 15.30 -33.63 -11.53
N VAL A 167 14.35 -34.49 -11.89
CA VAL A 167 14.13 -35.76 -11.20
C VAL A 167 14.96 -36.84 -11.86
N VAL A 168 15.88 -37.45 -11.12
CA VAL A 168 16.68 -38.59 -11.59
C VAL A 168 16.10 -39.87 -11.00
N VAL A 169 15.69 -40.80 -11.86
CA VAL A 169 15.17 -42.11 -11.42
C VAL A 169 16.28 -43.14 -11.47
N ARG A 170 16.61 -43.74 -10.33
CA ARG A 170 17.56 -44.85 -10.25
C ARG A 170 16.94 -46.07 -9.60
N ARG A 171 16.90 -47.16 -10.36
CA ARG A 171 16.56 -48.54 -9.97
C ARG A 171 15.20 -48.83 -9.32
N THR A 172 14.46 -47.82 -8.82
CA THR A 172 13.03 -47.79 -8.42
C THR A 172 12.67 -46.59 -7.53
N PHE A 173 13.60 -45.68 -7.22
CA PHE A 173 13.36 -44.54 -6.32
C PHE A 173 13.45 -43.19 -7.07
N LEU A 174 12.65 -42.22 -6.64
CA LEU A 174 12.63 -40.83 -7.11
C LEU A 174 13.52 -40.00 -6.18
N GLU A 175 14.70 -39.58 -6.65
CA GLU A 175 15.54 -38.60 -5.97
C GLU A 175 15.23 -37.22 -6.55
N VAL A 176 14.78 -36.29 -5.70
CA VAL A 176 14.63 -34.87 -6.05
C VAL A 176 15.95 -34.20 -5.69
N GLU A 177 16.74 -33.81 -6.70
CA GLU A 177 17.90 -32.94 -6.46
C GLU A 177 17.38 -31.56 -6.05
N GLU A 178 17.48 -31.25 -4.75
CA GLU A 178 17.38 -29.89 -4.27
C GLU A 178 18.65 -29.16 -4.76
N GLU A 179 18.49 -28.22 -5.70
CA GLU A 179 19.58 -27.29 -6.04
C GLU A 179 19.90 -26.51 -4.76
N GLU A 180 21.02 -26.87 -4.11
CA GLU A 180 21.61 -26.07 -3.04
C GLU A 180 21.80 -24.66 -3.60
N GLU A 181 20.94 -23.74 -3.13
CA GLU A 181 21.05 -22.32 -3.44
C GLU A 181 22.48 -21.89 -3.15
N MET A 182 23.18 -21.58 -4.24
CA MET A 182 24.54 -21.06 -4.27
C MET A 182 24.59 -19.86 -3.31
N MET A 183 25.10 -20.10 -2.09
CA MET A 183 25.28 -19.08 -1.07
C MET A 183 26.12 -17.95 -1.67
N VAL A 184 25.48 -16.83 -1.99
CA VAL A 184 26.18 -15.57 -2.21
C VAL A 184 26.67 -15.11 -0.84
N ALA A 185 27.87 -15.56 -0.47
CA ALA A 185 28.59 -15.08 0.68
C ALA A 185 28.83 -13.57 0.55
N ARG A 186 27.96 -12.75 1.15
CA ARG A 186 28.23 -11.33 1.36
C ARG A 186 29.28 -11.19 2.47
N GLN A 187 30.54 -11.24 2.06
CA GLN A 187 31.65 -10.69 2.82
C GLN A 187 31.44 -9.18 3.02
N VAL A 188 31.16 -8.76 4.26
CA VAL A 188 31.45 -7.40 4.70
C VAL A 188 32.60 -7.49 5.70
N ARG A 189 33.81 -7.67 5.15
CA ARG A 189 35.05 -7.57 5.92
C ARG A 189 35.42 -6.09 6.02
N ARG A 190 35.39 -5.53 7.23
CA ARG A 190 36.05 -4.26 7.54
C ARG A 190 37.57 -4.46 7.38
N PRO A 191 38.31 -3.56 6.70
CA PRO A 191 39.76 -3.70 6.58
C PRO A 191 40.44 -3.45 7.93
N LYS A 192 41.20 -4.45 8.41
CA LYS A 192 42.26 -4.25 9.41
C LYS A 192 43.53 -3.86 8.66
N THR A 193 44.04 -2.68 8.97
CA THR A 193 45.34 -2.19 8.52
C THR A 193 46.44 -3.06 9.12
N THR A 194 47.14 -3.82 8.30
CA THR A 194 48.41 -4.45 8.66
C THR A 194 49.44 -4.02 7.62
N GLY A 195 50.43 -3.24 8.07
CA GLY A 195 51.55 -2.81 7.22
C GLY A 195 52.51 -3.97 6.97
N ILE A 196 52.99 -4.07 5.74
CA ILE A 196 54.11 -4.93 5.35
C ILE A 196 55.20 -4.02 4.82
N VAL A 197 56.39 -4.12 5.40
CA VAL A 197 57.61 -3.43 4.96
C VAL A 197 58.44 -4.45 4.18
N GLU A 198 58.82 -4.11 2.96
CA GLU A 198 59.68 -4.95 2.13
C GLU A 198 61.03 -4.24 1.93
N PHE A 199 62.11 -4.91 2.31
CA PHE A 199 63.49 -4.48 2.06
C PHE A 199 64.02 -5.23 0.84
N ALA A 200 64.44 -4.51 -0.19
CA ALA A 200 65.21 -5.07 -1.29
C ALA A 200 66.70 -4.83 -1.03
N VAL A 201 67.45 -5.92 -0.89
CA VAL A 201 68.91 -5.93 -0.89
C VAL A 201 69.36 -5.91 -2.35
N LEU A 202 70.06 -4.85 -2.76
CA LEU A 202 70.74 -4.76 -4.04
C LEU A 202 72.02 -5.62 -4.00
N ALA A 203 72.12 -6.59 -4.90
CA ALA A 203 73.38 -7.26 -5.20
C ALA A 203 73.89 -6.73 -6.55
N PHE A 204 75.14 -6.27 -6.51
CA PHE A 204 75.96 -5.75 -7.60
C PHE A 204 76.39 -6.84 -8.57
#